data_AF-A0A3D6BF61-F1
#
_entry.id   AF-A0A3D6BF61-F1
#
_cell.length_a   1.000
_cell.length_b   1.000
_cell.length_c   1.000
_cell.angle_alpha   90.00
_cell.angle_beta   90.00
_cell.angle_gamma   90.00
#
_symmetry.space_group_name_H-M   'P 1'
#
loop_
_entity.id
_entity.type
_entity.pdbx_description
1 polymer ?
#
loop_
_entity_poly.entity_id
_entity_poly.type
_entity_poly.pdbx_seq_one_letter_code
_entity_poly.pdbx_strand_id
1 'polypeptide(L)'
;MINPSKIINIIRKTFRFSKKKIKIGNYVLKLNKDHLLPQFINKFPNYSSNIGRVAKYISEKYKDIVIFDVGSNVGDTAAFIRNQIDSKIVCFEGNPEFFKLLKLNIQKMNNIDLFNIYLGDKDCESSYEIIEKNGTSNLFSTIKKRDSKRIIFSKLDTFIKNYNEYKKVKLLKIDTDGFDLKIISGANIFINEIHPIIFFEFDRRLTTDNLIETINELRQIGYYRIIFYDNFGNFLLTISVSEIEIIENLIAYISLNNSRIIYFDICIFHIEDEDLFKSVIGNEKEYYSNFMIK
;
A
#
# COMPACT_ATOMS: atom_id res chain seq x y z
N MET A 1 -6.42 11.41 22.14
CA MET A 1 -7.32 10.95 21.04
C MET A 1 -7.09 11.84 19.83
N ILE A 2 -6.26 11.39 18.90
CA ILE A 2 -5.89 12.16 17.70
C ILE A 2 -7.00 11.98 16.68
N ASN A 3 -7.48 13.11 16.16
CA ASN A 3 -8.71 13.18 15.39
C ASN A 3 -8.37 13.12 13.90
N PRO A 4 -8.73 12.05 13.16
CA PRO A 4 -8.63 11.99 11.69
C PRO A 4 -9.59 12.99 10.99
N SER A 5 -10.10 13.98 11.73
CA SER A 5 -11.18 14.87 11.35
C SER A 5 -10.84 15.94 10.35
N LYS A 6 -9.57 16.29 10.06
CA LYS A 6 -9.35 17.39 9.10
C LYS A 6 -9.68 17.00 7.66
N ILE A 7 -9.17 15.87 7.17
CA ILE A 7 -9.49 15.38 5.82
C ILE A 7 -10.92 14.83 5.78
N ILE A 8 -11.34 14.09 6.80
CA ILE A 8 -12.71 13.58 6.90
C ILE A 8 -13.73 14.72 7.03
N ASN A 9 -13.47 15.82 7.76
CA ASN A 9 -14.43 16.94 7.85
C ASN A 9 -14.47 17.79 6.57
N ILE A 10 -13.35 17.91 5.84
CA ILE A 10 -13.34 18.53 4.51
C ILE A 10 -14.22 17.72 3.56
N ILE A 11 -14.19 16.39 3.64
CA ILE A 11 -14.99 15.49 2.79
C ILE A 11 -16.46 15.43 3.25
N ARG A 12 -16.72 15.40 4.57
CA ARG A 12 -18.07 15.34 5.17
C ARG A 12 -18.91 16.59 4.93
N LYS A 13 -18.31 17.77 4.79
CA LYS A 13 -19.06 19.02 4.56
C LYS A 13 -19.66 19.13 3.15
N THR A 14 -19.30 18.25 2.21
CA THR A 14 -19.61 18.47 0.79
C THR A 14 -20.39 17.34 0.12
N PHE A 15 -20.47 16.13 0.70
CA PHE A 15 -21.05 14.97 0.00
C PHE A 15 -22.06 14.16 0.82
N ARG A 16 -23.23 13.90 0.22
CA ARG A 16 -24.21 12.86 0.63
C ARG A 16 -23.66 11.47 0.30
N PHE A 17 -23.44 10.62 1.30
CA PHE A 17 -23.06 9.20 1.14
C PHE A 17 -24.06 8.48 0.22
N SER A 18 -23.66 8.10 -1.00
CA SER A 18 -24.60 7.44 -1.92
C SER A 18 -24.02 6.60 -3.07
N LYS A 19 -22.74 6.22 -3.10
CA LYS A 19 -22.24 5.31 -4.15
C LYS A 19 -21.62 4.04 -3.58
N LYS A 20 -22.38 2.93 -3.67
CA LYS A 20 -21.93 1.54 -3.40
C LYS A 20 -20.93 1.02 -4.44
N LYS A 21 -20.57 1.84 -5.43
CA LYS A 21 -19.71 1.45 -6.54
C LYS A 21 -18.84 2.60 -6.99
N ILE A 22 -17.67 2.27 -7.49
CA ILE A 22 -16.74 3.21 -8.13
C ILE A 22 -16.22 2.61 -9.44
N LYS A 23 -15.94 3.46 -10.43
CA LYS A 23 -15.29 3.06 -11.68
C LYS A 23 -13.82 3.44 -11.62
N ILE A 24 -12.94 2.46 -11.77
CA ILE A 24 -11.47 2.63 -11.88
C ILE A 24 -11.06 2.06 -13.23
N GLY A 25 -10.77 2.96 -14.17
CA GLY A 25 -10.60 2.63 -15.59
C GLY A 25 -11.73 1.74 -16.12
N ASN A 26 -11.41 0.51 -16.54
CA ASN A 26 -12.39 -0.43 -17.11
C ASN A 26 -13.21 -1.21 -16.07
N TYR A 27 -12.89 -1.10 -14.78
CA TYR A 27 -13.47 -1.93 -13.73
C TYR A 27 -14.44 -1.14 -12.86
N VAL A 28 -15.57 -1.77 -12.51
CA VAL A 28 -16.56 -1.21 -11.57
C VAL A 28 -16.53 -2.04 -10.30
N LEU A 29 -16.01 -1.43 -9.23
CA LEU A 29 -15.83 -2.08 -7.93
C LEU A 29 -17.04 -1.77 -7.04
N LYS A 30 -17.49 -2.76 -6.28
CA LYS A 30 -18.48 -2.63 -5.21
C LYS A 30 -17.77 -2.27 -3.91
N LEU A 31 -18.37 -1.36 -3.15
CA LEU A 31 -17.85 -0.84 -1.91
C LEU A 31 -18.87 -1.01 -0.78
N ASN A 32 -18.41 -1.02 0.48
CA ASN A 32 -19.30 -0.86 1.62
C ASN A 32 -19.89 0.57 1.66
N LYS A 33 -20.96 0.76 2.44
CA LYS A 33 -21.81 1.97 2.39
C LYS A 33 -21.04 3.26 2.73
N ASP A 34 -20.05 3.16 3.60
CA ASP A 34 -19.34 4.30 4.18
C ASP A 34 -17.94 4.51 3.60
N HIS A 35 -17.59 3.78 2.53
CA HIS A 35 -16.27 3.91 1.90
C HIS A 35 -16.03 5.31 1.36
N LEU A 36 -14.90 5.93 1.73
CA LEU A 36 -14.53 7.27 1.25
C LEU A 36 -13.81 7.27 -0.11
N LEU A 37 -13.43 6.11 -0.65
CA LEU A 37 -12.67 5.98 -1.91
C LEU A 37 -13.30 6.75 -3.09
N PRO A 38 -14.64 6.73 -3.31
CA PRO A 38 -15.25 7.52 -4.36
C PRO A 38 -15.05 9.03 -4.18
N GLN A 39 -14.99 9.51 -2.95
CA GLN A 39 -14.83 10.94 -2.67
C GLN A 39 -13.37 11.35 -2.90
N PHE A 40 -12.42 10.50 -2.51
CA PHE A 40 -11.00 10.74 -2.76
C PHE A 40 -10.69 10.76 -4.26
N ILE A 41 -11.04 9.71 -5.01
CA ILE A 41 -10.75 9.64 -6.46
C ILE A 41 -11.44 10.77 -7.24
N ASN A 42 -12.68 11.14 -6.89
CA ASN A 42 -13.35 12.25 -7.58
C ASN A 42 -12.71 13.61 -7.30
N LYS A 43 -12.08 13.79 -6.13
CA LYS A 43 -11.49 15.07 -5.72
C LYS A 43 -10.01 15.18 -6.06
N PHE A 44 -9.30 14.07 -6.03
CA PHE A 44 -7.85 13.98 -6.20
C PHE A 44 -7.57 12.99 -7.33
N PRO A 45 -7.38 13.47 -8.57
CA PRO A 45 -7.27 12.60 -9.75
C PRO A 45 -6.12 11.58 -9.68
N ASN A 46 -5.06 11.87 -8.93
CA ASN A 46 -3.89 11.01 -8.81
C ASN A 46 -3.99 10.00 -7.65
N TYR A 47 -5.02 10.07 -6.81
CA TYR A 47 -5.16 9.24 -5.61
C TYR A 47 -5.06 7.75 -5.96
N SER A 48 -4.09 7.07 -5.34
CA SER A 48 -3.76 5.64 -5.52
C SER A 48 -3.42 5.20 -6.96
N SER A 49 -3.36 6.11 -7.93
CA SER A 49 -3.07 5.77 -9.34
C SER A 49 -1.57 5.56 -9.61
N ASN A 50 -0.72 6.10 -8.74
CA ASN A 50 0.74 5.95 -8.75
C ASN A 50 1.19 4.49 -8.80
N ILE A 51 0.57 3.60 -8.02
CA ILE A 51 0.93 2.17 -8.02
C ILE A 51 0.77 1.52 -9.40
N GLY A 52 -0.28 1.89 -10.14
CA GLY A 52 -0.51 1.38 -11.50
C GLY A 52 0.60 1.83 -12.46
N ARG A 53 1.02 3.10 -12.37
CA ARG A 53 2.12 3.64 -13.19
C ARG A 53 3.45 3.00 -12.83
N VAL A 54 3.77 2.86 -11.55
CA VAL A 54 4.98 2.16 -11.09
C VAL A 54 5.00 0.72 -11.61
N ALA A 55 3.90 -0.02 -11.50
CA ALA A 55 3.78 -1.38 -12.02
C ALA A 55 4.04 -1.42 -13.55
N LYS A 56 3.51 -0.45 -14.30
CA LYS A 56 3.77 -0.30 -15.74
C LYS A 56 5.26 -0.17 -16.03
N TYR A 57 5.95 0.76 -15.38
CA TYR A 57 7.38 1.00 -15.61
C TYR A 57 8.23 -0.23 -15.23
N ILE A 58 7.88 -0.95 -14.17
CA ILE A 58 8.53 -2.22 -13.81
C ILE A 58 8.35 -3.25 -14.94
N SER A 59 7.16 -3.35 -15.53
CA SER A 59 6.85 -4.29 -16.61
C SER A 59 7.56 -3.99 -17.95
N GLU A 60 8.00 -2.74 -18.13
CA GLU A 60 8.77 -2.33 -19.31
C GLU A 60 10.17 -2.97 -19.28
N LYS A 61 10.80 -3.02 -18.09
CA LYS A 61 12.08 -3.70 -17.85
C LYS A 61 11.94 -5.22 -17.69
N TYR A 62 11.03 -5.67 -16.81
CA TYR A 62 10.85 -7.08 -16.47
C TYR A 62 9.59 -7.65 -17.11
N LYS A 63 9.71 -8.80 -17.77
CA LYS A 63 8.55 -9.52 -18.36
C LYS A 63 8.01 -10.57 -17.41
N ASP A 64 6.71 -10.85 -17.55
CA ASP A 64 5.98 -11.86 -16.75
C ASP A 64 6.12 -11.67 -15.24
N ILE A 65 6.10 -10.41 -14.79
CA ILE A 65 6.22 -10.08 -13.37
C ILE A 65 5.01 -10.58 -12.58
N VAL A 66 5.26 -10.91 -11.32
CA VAL A 66 4.22 -11.12 -10.32
C VAL A 66 4.20 -9.90 -9.40
N ILE A 67 3.00 -9.48 -9.00
CA ILE A 67 2.77 -8.36 -8.10
C ILE A 67 2.07 -8.89 -6.86
N PHE A 68 2.63 -8.61 -5.69
CA PHE A 68 1.96 -8.83 -4.41
C PHE A 68 1.27 -7.55 -3.99
N ASP A 69 -0.02 -7.62 -3.70
CA ASP A 69 -0.86 -6.54 -3.18
C ASP A 69 -1.32 -6.94 -1.78
N VAL A 70 -0.58 -6.49 -0.76
CA VAL A 70 -0.89 -6.76 0.65
C VAL A 70 -1.77 -5.64 1.20
N GLY A 71 -2.87 -6.02 1.86
CA GLY A 71 -3.96 -5.10 2.21
C GLY A 71 -4.78 -4.72 0.99
N SER A 72 -5.21 -5.71 0.21
CA SER A 72 -5.91 -5.47 -1.07
C SER A 72 -7.30 -4.86 -0.89
N ASN A 73 -7.85 -4.87 0.33
CA ASN A 73 -9.14 -4.28 0.69
C ASN A 73 -10.27 -4.70 -0.26
N VAL A 74 -10.78 -3.80 -1.09
CA VAL A 74 -11.86 -4.05 -2.06
C VAL A 74 -11.35 -4.34 -3.48
N GLY A 75 -10.03 -4.35 -3.70
CA GLY A 75 -9.38 -4.64 -4.99
C GLY A 75 -9.18 -3.42 -5.89
N ASP A 76 -9.13 -2.22 -5.33
CA ASP A 76 -8.88 -0.98 -6.07
C ASP A 76 -7.44 -0.87 -6.56
N THR A 77 -6.44 -1.24 -5.76
CA THR A 77 -5.05 -1.37 -6.20
C THR A 77 -4.93 -2.33 -7.39
N ALA A 78 -5.52 -3.53 -7.30
CA ALA A 78 -5.56 -4.48 -8.40
C ALA A 78 -6.23 -3.89 -9.67
N ALA A 79 -7.30 -3.10 -9.51
CA ALA A 79 -7.94 -2.41 -10.64
C ALA A 79 -7.02 -1.36 -11.27
N PHE A 80 -6.31 -0.55 -10.48
CA PHE A 80 -5.35 0.43 -11.00
C PHE A 80 -4.21 -0.24 -11.78
N ILE A 81 -3.64 -1.31 -11.24
CA ILE A 81 -2.58 -2.08 -11.90
C ILE A 81 -3.10 -2.71 -13.20
N ARG A 82 -4.26 -3.39 -13.16
CA ARG A 82 -4.81 -4.08 -14.32
C ARG A 82 -5.19 -3.12 -15.46
N ASN A 83 -5.46 -1.84 -15.18
CA ASN A 83 -5.67 -0.84 -16.22
C ASN A 83 -4.38 -0.45 -16.97
N GLN A 84 -3.21 -0.77 -16.41
CA GLN A 84 -1.92 -0.44 -17.01
C GLN A 84 -1.25 -1.65 -17.66
N ILE A 85 -1.36 -2.83 -17.03
CA ILE A 85 -0.64 -4.04 -17.45
C ILE A 85 -1.45 -5.31 -17.20
N ASP A 86 -1.14 -6.35 -17.97
CA ASP A 86 -1.76 -7.68 -17.85
C ASP A 86 -0.86 -8.70 -17.11
N SER A 87 -0.35 -8.34 -15.93
CA SER A 87 0.54 -9.20 -15.12
C SER A 87 -0.21 -10.05 -14.08
N LYS A 88 0.46 -11.03 -13.47
CA LYS A 88 -0.14 -11.80 -12.37
C LYS A 88 -0.20 -10.93 -11.10
N ILE A 89 -1.35 -10.89 -10.44
CA ILE A 89 -1.53 -10.17 -9.17
C ILE A 89 -1.92 -11.18 -8.09
N VAL A 90 -1.26 -11.12 -6.94
CA VAL A 90 -1.58 -11.93 -5.77
C VAL A 90 -2.04 -11.00 -4.67
N CYS A 91 -3.32 -11.09 -4.33
CA CYS A 91 -3.97 -10.21 -3.38
C CYS A 91 -4.07 -10.90 -2.01
N PHE A 92 -3.60 -10.21 -0.97
CA PHE A 92 -3.71 -10.61 0.42
C PHE A 92 -4.61 -9.62 1.16
N GLU A 93 -5.73 -10.09 1.68
CA GLU A 93 -6.64 -9.28 2.48
C GLU A 93 -7.09 -10.09 3.70
N GLY A 94 -6.80 -9.60 4.90
CA GLY A 94 -7.09 -10.32 6.13
C GLY A 94 -8.53 -10.16 6.63
N ASN A 95 -9.16 -9.00 6.40
CA ASN A 95 -10.51 -8.75 6.87
C ASN A 95 -11.52 -9.56 6.03
N PRO A 96 -12.29 -10.48 6.64
CA PRO A 96 -13.21 -11.33 5.88
C PRO A 96 -14.33 -10.57 5.14
N GLU A 97 -14.76 -9.40 5.61
CA GLU A 97 -15.77 -8.59 4.93
C GLU A 97 -15.19 -7.88 3.71
N PHE A 98 -13.98 -7.33 3.81
CA PHE A 98 -13.27 -6.79 2.66
C PHE A 98 -12.87 -7.88 1.66
N PHE A 99 -12.40 -9.04 2.14
CA PHE A 99 -12.09 -10.19 1.29
C PHE A 99 -13.31 -10.65 0.47
N LYS A 100 -14.53 -10.62 1.04
CA LYS A 100 -15.76 -10.90 0.27
C LYS A 100 -15.98 -9.89 -0.85
N LEU A 101 -15.77 -8.60 -0.60
CA LEU A 101 -15.88 -7.55 -1.61
C LEU A 101 -14.79 -7.68 -2.69
N LEU A 102 -13.53 -7.91 -2.28
CA LEU A 102 -12.40 -8.21 -3.15
C LEU A 102 -12.74 -9.33 -4.12
N LYS A 103 -13.20 -10.48 -3.61
CA LYS A 103 -13.57 -11.64 -4.43
C LYS A 103 -14.66 -11.29 -5.45
N LEU A 104 -15.66 -10.50 -5.07
CA LEU A 104 -16.71 -10.06 -6.00
C LEU A 104 -16.20 -9.08 -7.07
N ASN A 105 -15.23 -8.24 -6.73
CA ASN A 105 -14.74 -7.18 -7.59
C ASN A 105 -13.72 -7.68 -8.61
N ILE A 106 -12.84 -8.59 -8.19
CA ILE A 106 -11.76 -9.12 -9.03
C ILE A 106 -12.21 -10.24 -9.98
N GLN A 107 -13.44 -10.76 -9.83
CA GLN A 107 -14.01 -11.81 -10.70
C GLN A 107 -13.94 -11.51 -12.20
N LYS A 108 -13.87 -10.22 -12.58
CA LYS A 108 -13.77 -9.78 -13.97
C LYS A 108 -12.34 -9.49 -14.43
N MET A 109 -11.36 -9.75 -13.57
CA MET A 109 -9.94 -9.59 -13.84
C MET A 109 -9.33 -10.98 -13.96
N ASN A 110 -8.54 -11.19 -15.01
CA ASN A 110 -7.84 -12.46 -15.20
C ASN A 110 -6.54 -12.49 -14.37
N ASN A 111 -6.00 -13.70 -14.15
CA ASN A 111 -4.67 -13.90 -13.56
C ASN A 111 -4.49 -13.24 -12.18
N ILE A 112 -5.46 -13.47 -11.29
CA ILE A 112 -5.42 -13.01 -9.89
C ILE A 112 -5.58 -14.19 -8.94
N ASP A 113 -4.65 -14.31 -8.00
CA ASP A 113 -4.76 -15.21 -6.85
C ASP A 113 -5.24 -14.43 -5.62
N LEU A 114 -6.05 -15.06 -4.78
CA LEU A 114 -6.63 -14.43 -3.58
C LEU A 114 -6.32 -15.24 -2.33
N PHE A 115 -5.83 -14.56 -1.30
CA PHE A 115 -5.59 -15.16 0.02
C PHE A 115 -6.23 -14.32 1.13
N ASN A 116 -7.10 -14.96 1.93
CA ASN A 116 -7.72 -14.34 3.10
C ASN A 116 -6.81 -14.53 4.31
N ILE A 117 -5.83 -13.65 4.48
CA ILE A 117 -4.78 -13.82 5.49
C ILE A 117 -4.30 -12.47 6.01
N TYR A 118 -4.05 -12.38 7.31
CA TYR A 118 -3.34 -11.27 7.90
C TYR A 118 -1.84 -11.56 7.89
N LEU A 119 -1.06 -10.64 7.32
CA LEU A 119 0.39 -10.73 7.34
C LEU A 119 0.97 -9.88 8.48
N GLY A 120 2.11 -10.30 9.03
CA GLY A 120 2.82 -9.58 10.09
C GLY A 120 4.26 -10.07 10.25
N ASP A 121 4.91 -9.65 11.34
CA ASP A 121 6.31 -9.99 11.67
C ASP A 121 6.48 -11.39 12.28
N LYS A 122 5.38 -12.03 12.71
CA LYS A 122 5.38 -13.32 13.42
C LYS A 122 4.19 -14.19 13.00
N ASP A 123 4.41 -15.50 12.98
CA ASP A 123 3.31 -16.48 12.91
C ASP A 123 2.71 -16.62 14.31
N CYS A 124 1.50 -16.09 14.51
CA CYS A 124 0.85 -16.13 15.82
C CYS A 124 -0.67 -16.03 15.72
N GLU A 125 -1.35 -16.57 16.73
CA GLU A 125 -2.75 -16.26 16.99
C GLU A 125 -2.82 -15.17 18.04
N SER A 126 -3.54 -14.10 17.76
CA SER A 126 -3.66 -12.96 18.66
C SER A 126 -5.10 -12.43 18.69
N SER A 127 -5.52 -11.93 19.85
CA SER A 127 -6.86 -11.39 20.04
C SER A 127 -6.88 -9.89 19.72
N TYR A 128 -7.63 -9.51 18.69
CA TYR A 128 -7.75 -8.13 18.25
C TYR A 128 -9.21 -7.67 18.25
N GLU A 129 -9.40 -6.38 18.52
CA GLU A 129 -10.64 -5.67 18.22
C GLU A 129 -10.52 -5.11 16.80
N ILE A 130 -11.44 -5.52 15.91
CA ILE A 130 -11.51 -5.02 14.53
C ILE A 130 -12.48 -3.83 14.53
N ILE A 131 -11.97 -2.64 14.19
CA ILE A 131 -12.79 -1.44 14.05
C ILE A 131 -12.81 -1.04 12.59
N GLU A 132 -13.94 -1.29 11.92
CA GLU A 132 -14.19 -0.86 10.56
C GLU A 132 -14.80 0.55 10.54
N LYS A 133 -14.18 1.47 9.81
CA LYS A 133 -14.70 2.82 9.65
C LYS A 133 -14.22 3.39 8.33
N ASN A 134 -15.13 4.03 7.58
CA ASN A 134 -14.77 4.78 6.37
C ASN A 134 -14.11 3.97 5.23
N GLY A 135 -14.20 2.64 5.26
CA GLY A 135 -13.53 1.76 4.30
C GLY A 135 -12.14 1.30 4.73
N THR A 136 -11.70 1.61 5.95
CA THR A 136 -10.48 1.07 6.56
C THR A 136 -10.83 0.12 7.71
N SER A 137 -9.92 -0.80 8.04
CA SER A 137 -10.08 -1.81 9.09
C SER A 137 -8.86 -1.79 10.01
N ASN A 138 -8.96 -1.04 11.09
CA ASN A 138 -7.88 -0.95 12.08
C ASN A 138 -7.96 -2.10 13.08
N LEU A 139 -6.80 -2.67 13.42
CA LEU A 139 -6.67 -3.71 14.44
C LEU A 139 -6.06 -3.15 15.72
N PHE A 140 -6.80 -3.22 16.82
CA PHE A 140 -6.30 -2.83 18.15
C PHE A 140 -6.06 -4.08 19.00
N SER A 141 -4.85 -4.23 19.52
CA SER A 141 -4.55 -5.32 20.46
C SER A 141 -5.36 -5.12 21.73
N THR A 142 -6.03 -6.17 22.22
CA THR A 142 -6.80 -6.09 23.46
C THR A 142 -6.36 -7.15 24.44
N ILE A 143 -6.13 -6.74 25.68
CA ILE A 143 -5.95 -7.66 26.80
C ILE A 143 -7.37 -8.07 27.25
N LYS A 144 -7.89 -9.16 26.71
CA LYS A 144 -9.10 -9.87 27.15
C LYS A 144 -10.40 -9.03 27.21
N LYS A 145 -10.97 -8.64 26.06
CA LYS A 145 -12.41 -8.32 25.97
C LYS A 145 -13.23 -9.50 25.44
N ARG A 146 -14.47 -9.65 25.93
CA ARG A 146 -15.43 -10.71 25.54
C ARG A 146 -15.77 -10.73 24.04
N ASP A 147 -15.63 -9.60 23.34
CA ASP A 147 -15.98 -9.46 21.91
C ASP A 147 -14.76 -9.43 20.97
N SER A 148 -13.56 -9.79 21.46
CA SER A 148 -12.36 -9.84 20.61
C SER A 148 -12.44 -10.99 19.60
N LYS A 149 -12.10 -10.71 18.34
CA LYS A 149 -11.94 -11.76 17.32
C LYS A 149 -10.52 -12.31 17.41
N ARG A 150 -10.40 -13.63 17.33
CA ARG A 150 -9.09 -14.26 17.18
C ARG A 150 -8.66 -14.12 15.73
N ILE A 151 -7.49 -13.52 15.55
CA ILE A 151 -6.87 -13.30 14.26
C ILE A 151 -5.58 -14.11 14.22
N ILE A 152 -5.41 -14.87 13.14
CA ILE A 152 -4.20 -15.60 12.86
C ILE A 152 -3.37 -14.75 11.90
N PHE A 153 -2.18 -14.38 12.36
CA PHE A 153 -1.17 -13.72 11.55
C PHE A 153 -0.19 -14.76 11.02
N SER A 154 0.30 -14.54 9.81
CA SER A 154 1.43 -15.27 9.26
C SER A 154 2.49 -14.33 8.73
N LYS A 155 3.75 -14.76 8.79
CA LYS A 155 4.83 -14.09 8.07
C LYS A 155 4.69 -14.36 6.57
N LEU A 156 5.04 -13.37 5.74
CA LEU A 156 5.10 -13.59 4.29
C LEU A 156 6.11 -14.70 3.98
N ASP A 157 7.26 -14.71 4.65
CA ASP A 157 8.29 -15.76 4.50
C ASP A 157 7.76 -17.17 4.79
N THR A 158 6.88 -17.31 5.79
CA THR A 158 6.28 -18.61 6.12
C THR A 158 5.25 -18.99 5.07
N PHE A 159 4.43 -18.04 4.63
CA PHE A 159 3.40 -18.25 3.62
C PHE A 159 3.99 -18.73 2.28
N ILE A 160 5.01 -18.04 1.76
CA ILE A 160 5.55 -18.29 0.42
C ILE A 160 6.28 -19.63 0.27
N LYS A 161 6.68 -20.29 1.36
CA LYS A 161 7.36 -21.60 1.31
C LYS A 161 6.55 -22.65 0.56
N ASN A 162 5.22 -22.48 0.52
CA ASN A 162 4.31 -23.38 -0.16
C ASN A 162 4.06 -23.00 -1.64
N TYR A 163 4.68 -21.93 -2.16
CA TYR A 163 4.37 -21.34 -3.47
C TYR A 163 5.65 -20.98 -4.25
N ASN A 164 6.24 -21.98 -4.91
CA ASN A 164 7.48 -21.83 -5.67
C ASN A 164 7.35 -20.93 -6.91
N GLU A 165 6.14 -20.72 -7.41
CA GLU A 165 5.83 -19.89 -8.58
C GLU A 165 6.03 -18.39 -8.34
N TYR A 166 6.12 -17.94 -7.08
CA TYR A 166 6.23 -16.53 -6.73
C TYR A 166 7.68 -16.00 -6.73
N LYS A 167 8.63 -16.73 -7.31
CA LYS A 167 10.02 -16.26 -7.52
C LYS A 167 10.16 -15.10 -8.50
N LYS A 168 9.12 -14.83 -9.30
CA LYS A 168 9.08 -13.72 -10.28
C LYS A 168 8.46 -12.43 -9.73
N VAL A 169 8.25 -12.32 -8.42
CA VAL A 169 7.70 -11.09 -7.84
C VAL A 169 8.67 -9.94 -8.07
N LYS A 170 8.17 -8.85 -8.65
CA LYS A 170 8.94 -7.62 -8.85
C LYS A 170 8.33 -6.37 -8.24
N LEU A 171 7.12 -6.49 -7.70
CA LEU A 171 6.49 -5.44 -6.91
C LEU A 171 5.82 -6.05 -5.69
N LEU A 172 6.25 -5.63 -4.50
CA LEU A 172 5.62 -5.92 -3.23
C LEU A 172 4.95 -4.63 -2.74
N LYS A 173 3.64 -4.50 -2.96
CA LYS A 173 2.83 -3.43 -2.38
C LYS A 173 2.33 -3.86 -1.01
N ILE A 174 2.47 -2.98 -0.03
CA ILE A 174 1.94 -3.16 1.33
C ILE A 174 1.19 -1.88 1.71
N ASP A 175 -0.09 -1.98 2.04
CA ASP A 175 -0.88 -0.84 2.51
C ASP A 175 -1.86 -1.38 3.54
N THR A 176 -1.46 -1.33 4.80
CA THR A 176 -2.09 -2.13 5.86
C THR A 176 -2.32 -1.36 7.14
N ASP A 177 -3.03 -0.24 7.13
CA ASP A 177 -3.52 0.46 8.34
C ASP A 177 -2.51 0.45 9.55
N GLY A 178 -1.20 0.56 9.28
CA GLY A 178 -0.12 0.56 10.28
C GLY A 178 0.65 -0.75 10.54
N PHE A 179 0.41 -1.85 9.82
CA PHE A 179 1.19 -3.10 9.91
C PHE A 179 2.33 -3.19 8.89
N ASP A 180 2.50 -2.16 8.07
CA ASP A 180 3.35 -2.16 6.88
C ASP A 180 4.80 -2.52 7.20
N LEU A 181 5.39 -1.85 8.19
CA LEU A 181 6.77 -2.09 8.62
C LEU A 181 6.96 -3.48 9.25
N LYS A 182 5.94 -4.01 9.95
CA LYS A 182 5.96 -5.39 10.48
C LYS A 182 5.90 -6.43 9.39
N ILE A 183 5.11 -6.19 8.35
CA ILE A 183 5.02 -7.08 7.20
C ILE A 183 6.36 -7.10 6.44
N ILE A 184 7.01 -5.94 6.27
CA ILE A 184 8.37 -5.86 5.72
C ILE A 184 9.33 -6.71 6.58
N SER A 185 9.30 -6.57 7.90
CA SER A 185 10.12 -7.37 8.82
C SER A 185 9.83 -8.88 8.71
N GLY A 186 8.55 -9.26 8.59
CA GLY A 186 8.12 -10.66 8.38
C GLY A 186 8.33 -11.21 6.97
N ALA A 187 8.83 -10.39 6.06
CA ALA A 187 9.16 -10.73 4.67
C ALA A 187 10.67 -10.63 4.40
N ASN A 188 11.50 -10.55 5.44
CA ASN A 188 12.91 -10.21 5.28
C ASN A 188 13.70 -11.24 4.45
N ILE A 189 13.41 -12.54 4.58
CA ILE A 189 14.06 -13.58 3.77
C ILE A 189 13.62 -13.42 2.30
N PHE A 190 12.32 -13.30 2.05
CA PHE A 190 11.76 -13.09 0.72
C PHE A 190 12.33 -11.86 0.04
N ILE A 191 12.36 -10.73 0.74
CA ILE A 191 12.85 -9.45 0.22
C ILE A 191 14.35 -9.56 -0.14
N ASN A 192 15.14 -10.21 0.71
CA ASN A 192 16.57 -10.42 0.50
C ASN A 192 16.87 -11.44 -0.62
N GLU A 193 15.98 -12.38 -0.90
CA GLU A 193 16.19 -13.35 -1.99
C GLU A 193 15.69 -12.85 -3.35
N ILE A 194 14.59 -12.08 -3.38
CA ILE A 194 13.87 -11.72 -4.61
C ILE A 194 14.18 -10.30 -5.10
N HIS A 195 14.59 -9.42 -4.19
CA HIS A 195 14.79 -7.99 -4.43
C HIS A 195 13.61 -7.33 -5.17
N PRO A 196 12.36 -7.45 -4.69
CA PRO A 196 11.24 -6.75 -5.32
C PRO A 196 11.34 -5.24 -5.11
N ILE A 197 10.75 -4.44 -6.00
CA ILE A 197 10.46 -3.05 -5.64
C ILE A 197 9.43 -3.09 -4.52
N ILE A 198 9.67 -2.39 -3.41
CA ILE A 198 8.75 -2.36 -2.27
C ILE A 198 8.03 -1.03 -2.28
N PHE A 199 6.70 -1.08 -2.31
CA PHE A 199 5.83 0.08 -2.27
C PHE A 199 4.97 -0.01 -1.01
N PHE A 200 5.10 0.92 -0.08
CA PHE A 200 4.36 0.82 1.18
C PHE A 200 3.86 2.15 1.74
N GLU A 201 2.77 2.10 2.51
CA GLU A 201 2.25 3.27 3.23
C GLU A 201 3.03 3.48 4.55
N PHE A 202 3.35 4.73 4.86
CA PHE A 202 3.80 5.11 6.19
C PHE A 202 2.96 6.24 6.79
N ASP A 203 2.18 5.88 7.81
CA ASP A 203 1.43 6.80 8.65
C ASP A 203 1.87 6.70 10.13
N ARG A 204 2.56 7.73 10.62
CA ARG A 204 3.02 7.80 12.01
C ARG A 204 1.88 7.76 13.06
N ARG A 205 0.64 7.99 12.65
CA ARG A 205 -0.54 7.94 13.53
C ARG A 205 -1.10 6.53 13.68
N LEU A 206 -0.76 5.62 12.75
CA LEU A 206 -1.22 4.24 12.73
C LEU A 206 -0.17 3.26 13.26
N THR A 207 1.11 3.63 13.21
CA THR A 207 2.19 2.78 13.72
C THR A 207 3.15 3.50 14.67
N THR A 208 3.62 2.77 15.68
CA THR A 208 4.74 3.16 16.54
C THR A 208 6.09 2.69 15.99
N ASP A 209 6.08 1.81 14.99
CA ASP A 209 7.28 1.19 14.41
C ASP A 209 8.19 2.26 13.77
N ASN A 210 9.48 1.96 13.71
CA ASN A 210 10.52 2.91 13.33
C ASN A 210 10.88 2.79 11.84
N LEU A 211 10.43 3.75 11.03
CA LEU A 211 10.72 3.79 9.59
C LEU A 211 12.23 3.81 9.31
N ILE A 212 13.03 4.51 10.11
CA ILE A 212 14.49 4.62 9.89
C ILE A 212 15.16 3.27 10.14
N GLU A 213 14.68 2.50 11.11
CA GLU A 213 15.17 1.15 11.37
C GLU A 213 14.86 0.23 10.18
N THR A 214 13.62 0.22 9.69
CA THR A 214 13.24 -0.56 8.50
C THR A 214 14.05 -0.15 7.26
N ILE A 215 14.27 1.15 7.03
CA ILE A 215 15.09 1.63 5.91
C ILE A 215 16.56 1.17 6.07
N ASN A 216 17.08 1.17 7.29
CA ASN A 216 18.44 0.69 7.56
C ASN A 216 18.57 -0.83 7.34
N GLU A 217 17.57 -1.62 7.74
CA GLU A 217 17.52 -3.06 7.45
C GLU A 217 17.50 -3.32 5.94
N LEU A 218 16.64 -2.62 5.19
CA LEU A 218 16.57 -2.70 3.73
C LEU A 218 17.89 -2.26 3.08
N ARG A 219 18.54 -1.23 3.62
CA ARG A 219 19.85 -0.77 3.15
C ARG A 219 20.94 -1.84 3.30
N GLN A 220 20.91 -2.62 4.38
CA GLN A 220 21.90 -3.69 4.60
C GLN A 220 21.81 -4.79 3.52
N ILE A 221 20.63 -4.96 2.93
CA ILE A 221 20.38 -5.92 1.84
C ILE A 221 20.30 -5.22 0.47
N GLY A 222 20.92 -4.04 0.32
CA GLY A 222 21.17 -3.42 -0.99
C GLY A 222 20.10 -2.46 -1.51
N TYR A 223 19.04 -2.16 -0.76
CA TYR A 223 18.10 -1.11 -1.13
C TYR A 223 18.73 0.27 -0.95
N TYR A 224 18.54 1.14 -1.94
CA TYR A 224 19.35 2.37 -2.03
C TYR A 224 18.58 3.63 -2.44
N ARG A 225 17.52 3.52 -3.24
CA ARG A 225 16.75 4.68 -3.72
C ARG A 225 15.32 4.66 -3.22
N ILE A 226 14.81 5.83 -2.85
CA ILE A 226 13.45 6.01 -2.37
C ILE A 226 12.76 7.10 -3.21
N ILE A 227 11.49 6.84 -3.56
CA ILE A 227 10.53 7.83 -4.04
C ILE A 227 9.47 8.01 -2.95
N PHE A 228 9.16 9.26 -2.63
CA PHE A 228 8.03 9.62 -1.77
C PHE A 228 6.90 10.17 -2.63
N TYR A 229 5.69 9.68 -2.35
CA TYR A 229 4.44 10.28 -2.81
C TYR A 229 3.67 10.84 -1.61
N ASP A 230 2.92 11.92 -1.83
CA ASP A 230 1.99 12.41 -0.82
C ASP A 230 0.75 11.50 -0.72
N ASN A 231 -0.06 11.71 0.32
CA ASN A 231 -1.31 10.98 0.54
C ASN A 231 -2.41 11.20 -0.53
N PHE A 232 -2.13 11.95 -1.59
CA PHE A 232 -3.01 12.12 -2.74
C PHE A 232 -2.43 11.47 -4.01
N GLY A 233 -1.36 10.69 -3.85
CA GLY A 233 -0.68 9.97 -4.91
C GLY A 233 0.24 10.85 -5.75
N ASN A 234 0.50 12.11 -5.38
CA ASN A 234 1.38 13.01 -6.14
C ASN A 234 2.85 12.73 -5.83
N PHE A 235 3.71 12.78 -6.84
CA PHE A 235 5.16 12.68 -6.65
C PHE A 235 5.64 13.86 -5.81
N LEU A 236 6.34 13.56 -4.71
CA LEU A 236 6.86 14.56 -3.78
C LEU A 236 8.35 14.80 -4.01
N LEU A 237 9.17 13.78 -3.81
CA LEU A 237 10.63 13.86 -3.94
C LEU A 237 11.27 12.47 -4.06
N THR A 238 12.56 12.46 -4.36
CA THR A 238 13.41 11.25 -4.31
C THR A 238 14.63 11.48 -3.45
N ILE A 239 15.09 10.44 -2.76
CA ILE A 239 16.34 10.43 -1.98
C ILE A 239 17.10 9.11 -2.13
N SER A 240 18.34 9.12 -1.68
CA SER A 240 19.10 7.96 -1.23
C SER A 240 18.70 7.56 0.19
N VAL A 241 18.72 6.26 0.49
CA VAL A 241 18.53 5.72 1.87
C VAL A 241 19.53 6.29 2.89
N SER A 242 20.64 6.88 2.43
CA SER A 242 21.64 7.51 3.29
C SER A 242 21.26 8.91 3.78
N GLU A 243 20.24 9.54 3.20
CA GLU A 243 19.79 10.90 3.53
C GLU A 243 18.83 10.89 4.73
N ILE A 244 19.31 10.37 5.87
CA ILE A 244 18.51 10.14 7.09
C ILE A 244 17.86 11.41 7.61
N GLU A 245 18.56 12.55 7.56
CA GLU A 245 18.02 13.85 8.02
C GLU A 245 16.76 14.26 7.21
N ILE A 246 16.71 13.96 5.91
CA ILE A 246 15.51 14.24 5.10
C ILE A 246 14.36 13.35 5.56
N ILE A 247 14.62 12.07 5.84
CA ILE A 247 13.60 11.12 6.33
C ILE A 247 13.07 11.59 7.69
N GLU A 248 13.94 11.98 8.61
CA GLU A 248 13.56 12.51 9.92
C GLU A 248 12.68 13.76 9.81
N ASN A 249 13.04 14.69 8.92
CA ASN A 249 12.25 15.89 8.66
C ASN A 249 10.86 15.56 8.08
N LEU A 250 10.76 14.58 7.18
CA LEU A 250 9.49 14.11 6.64
C LEU A 250 8.61 13.46 7.73
N ILE A 251 9.19 12.60 8.59
CA ILE A 251 8.48 11.99 9.73
C ILE A 251 7.99 13.07 10.70
N ALA A 252 8.85 14.05 11.02
CA ALA A 252 8.49 15.16 11.90
C ALA A 252 7.33 15.98 11.31
N TYR A 253 7.34 16.24 10.00
CA TYR A 253 6.27 16.96 9.31
C TYR A 253 4.92 16.26 9.41
N ILE A 254 4.82 14.96 9.07
CA ILE A 254 3.54 14.24 9.13
C ILE A 254 3.05 14.02 10.57
N SER A 255 3.94 14.15 11.56
CA SER A 255 3.60 14.09 12.99
C SER A 255 2.92 15.37 13.50
N LEU A 256 2.89 16.46 12.72
CA LEU A 256 2.24 17.71 13.11
C LEU A 256 0.70 17.59 13.07
N ASN A 257 0.02 18.08 14.11
CA ASN A 257 -1.46 18.12 14.19
C ASN A 257 -2.14 18.92 13.06
N ASN A 258 -1.40 19.80 12.38
CA ASN A 258 -1.87 20.64 11.29
C ASN A 258 -1.16 20.36 9.96
N SER A 259 -0.45 19.23 9.86
CA SER A 259 0.16 18.82 8.60
C SER A 259 -0.88 18.72 7.49
N ARG A 260 -0.46 19.08 6.27
CA ARG A 260 -1.27 18.96 5.06
C ARG A 260 -1.07 17.62 4.37
N ILE A 261 0.13 17.06 4.49
CA ILE A 261 0.43 15.67 4.10
C ILE A 261 0.41 14.83 5.36
N ILE A 262 -0.40 13.79 5.36
CA ILE A 262 -0.71 13.05 6.60
C ILE A 262 -0.09 11.66 6.67
N TYR A 263 0.30 11.12 5.53
CA TYR A 263 1.07 9.89 5.35
C TYR A 263 1.79 9.99 4.01
N PHE A 264 2.74 9.10 3.78
CA PHE A 264 3.41 8.97 2.49
C PHE A 264 3.18 7.57 1.92
N ASP A 265 3.06 7.46 0.60
CA ASP A 265 3.42 6.22 -0.07
C ASP A 265 4.92 6.28 -0.38
N ILE A 266 5.63 5.21 -0.03
CA ILE A 266 7.08 5.11 -0.15
C ILE A 266 7.39 3.98 -1.12
N CYS A 267 8.14 4.26 -2.18
CA CYS A 267 8.60 3.27 -3.14
C CYS A 267 10.13 3.17 -3.06
N ILE A 268 10.65 2.02 -2.62
CA ILE A 268 12.08 1.78 -2.44
C ILE A 268 12.62 0.75 -3.44
N PHE A 269 13.82 1.02 -3.97
CA PHE A 269 14.45 0.25 -5.04
C PHE A 269 15.78 -0.35 -4.57
N HIS A 270 16.02 -1.58 -4.98
CA HIS A 270 17.30 -2.27 -4.85
C HIS A 270 18.35 -1.63 -5.79
N ILE A 271 19.65 -1.71 -5.42
CA ILE A 271 20.74 -1.14 -6.23
C ILE A 271 20.81 -1.72 -7.66
N GLU A 272 20.33 -2.95 -7.84
CA GLU A 272 20.18 -3.61 -9.16
C GLU A 272 19.15 -2.93 -10.08
N ASP A 273 18.30 -2.06 -9.54
CA ASP A 273 17.23 -1.36 -10.23
C ASP A 273 17.47 0.17 -10.33
N GLU A 274 18.72 0.63 -10.27
CA GLU A 274 19.06 2.06 -10.43
C GLU A 274 18.65 2.64 -11.79
N ASP A 275 18.75 1.86 -12.86
CA ASP A 275 18.28 2.23 -14.20
C ASP A 275 16.75 2.36 -14.27
N LEU A 276 16.04 1.41 -13.66
CA LEU A 276 14.60 1.42 -13.54
C LEU A 276 14.14 2.61 -12.70
N PHE A 277 14.78 2.89 -11.57
CA PHE A 277 14.52 4.07 -10.74
C PHE A 277 14.61 5.37 -11.54
N LYS A 278 15.68 5.54 -12.35
CA LYS A 278 15.83 6.71 -13.22
C LYS A 278 14.71 6.79 -14.26
N SER A 279 14.32 5.66 -14.85
CA SER A 279 13.18 5.59 -15.78
C SER A 279 11.87 6.01 -15.10
N VAL A 280 11.58 5.49 -13.90
CA VAL A 280 10.39 5.83 -13.13
C VAL A 280 10.33 7.33 -12.85
N ILE A 281 11.44 7.94 -12.43
CA ILE A 281 11.50 9.40 -12.19
C ILE A 281 11.20 10.18 -13.46
N GLY A 282 11.83 9.82 -14.57
CA GLY A 282 11.62 10.48 -15.86
C GLY A 282 10.15 10.48 -16.26
N ASN A 283 9.53 9.30 -16.24
CA ASN A 283 8.13 9.13 -16.59
C ASN A 283 7.17 9.80 -15.59
N GLU A 284 7.44 9.76 -14.28
CA GLU A 284 6.61 10.47 -13.30
C GLU A 284 6.69 11.99 -13.48
N LYS A 285 7.90 12.54 -13.70
CA LYS A 285 8.06 13.99 -13.98
C LYS A 285 7.30 14.41 -15.24
N GLU A 286 7.37 13.61 -16.29
CA GLU A 286 6.60 13.84 -17.52
C GLU A 286 5.09 13.77 -17.26
N TYR A 287 4.63 12.74 -16.55
CA TYR A 287 3.22 12.60 -16.17
C TYR A 287 2.70 13.83 -15.41
N TYR A 288 3.43 14.30 -14.40
CA TYR A 288 3.05 15.45 -13.57
C TYR A 288 3.21 16.81 -14.25
N SER A 289 4.01 16.92 -15.31
CA SER A 289 4.12 18.16 -16.10
C SER A 289 2.75 18.61 -16.65
N ASN A 290 1.84 17.67 -16.91
CA ASN A 290 0.48 17.94 -17.37
C ASN A 290 -0.42 18.62 -16.32
N PHE A 291 -0.01 18.60 -15.05
CA PHE A 291 -0.76 19.14 -13.92
C PHE A 291 -0.14 20.42 -13.35
N MET A 292 0.97 20.90 -13.92
CA MET A 292 1.61 22.14 -13.49
C MET A 292 0.75 23.36 -13.83
N ILE A 293 0.81 24.36 -12.95
CA ILE A 293 0.15 25.67 -13.18
C ILE A 293 0.78 26.27 -14.44
N LYS A 294 -0.07 26.61 -15.42
CA LYS A 294 0.33 27.30 -16.65
C LYS A 294 0.35 28.80 -16.43
#